data_AF-A0A7Y3MT75-F1
#
_entry.id   AF-A0A7Y3MT75-F1
#
_cell.length_a   1.000
_cell.length_b   1.000
_cell.length_c   1.000
_cell.angle_alpha   90.00
_cell.angle_beta   90.00
_cell.angle_gamma   90.00
#
_symmetry.space_group_name_H-M   'P 1'
#
loop_
_entity.id
_entity.type
_entity.pdbx_description
1 polymer ?
#
loop_
_entity_poly.entity_id
_entity_poly.type
_entity_poly.pdbx_seq_one_letter_code
_entity_poly.pdbx_strand_id
1 'polypeptide(L)'
;MPYTIVEYEPTPNPNAVKCWLDHPVSDHPRSFLDADSATGDPLAAALFEIEGVRNLLFNGSWITVNKHAEVTWPAVKKAVERVLAEARDLPGVGPVDAADAAVEPPASAG
;
A
#
# COMPACT_ATOMS: atom_id res chain seq x y z
N MET A 1 10.64 -5.14 -8.78
CA MET A 1 11.09 -5.96 -7.62
C MET A 1 9.86 -6.23 -6.76
N PRO A 2 9.79 -7.33 -5.98
CA PRO A 2 8.65 -7.53 -5.07
C PRO A 2 8.72 -6.50 -3.93
N TYR A 3 7.57 -5.96 -3.52
CA TYR A 3 7.49 -5.13 -2.32
C TYR A 3 7.34 -6.01 -1.09
N THR A 4 8.06 -5.68 -0.02
CA THR A 4 7.94 -6.35 1.28
C THR A 4 7.49 -5.34 2.34
N ILE A 5 6.46 -5.69 3.12
CA ILE A 5 6.07 -4.88 4.28
C ILE A 5 7.08 -5.10 5.40
N VAL A 6 7.74 -4.03 5.84
CA VAL A 6 8.72 -4.07 6.94
C VAL A 6 8.09 -3.72 8.28
N GLU A 7 7.01 -2.94 8.29
CA GLU A 7 6.31 -2.55 9.51
C GLU A 7 4.84 -2.22 9.22
N TYR A 8 3.98 -2.53 10.19
CA TYR A 8 2.59 -2.07 10.23
C TYR A 8 2.44 -1.02 11.33
N GLU A 9 2.20 0.22 10.95
CA GLU A 9 1.94 1.34 11.86
C GLU A 9 0.42 1.52 12.03
N PRO A 10 -0.11 1.42 13.26
CA PRO A 10 -1.52 1.67 13.53
C PRO A 10 -1.85 3.15 13.32
N THR A 11 -3.09 3.44 12.92
CA THR A 11 -3.59 4.81 12.79
C THR A 11 -4.69 5.07 13.83
N PRO A 12 -5.07 6.34 14.09
CA PRO A 12 -6.25 6.64 14.90
C PRO A 12 -7.56 6.04 14.33
N ASN A 13 -7.60 5.73 13.03
CA ASN A 13 -8.71 5.02 12.41
C ASN A 13 -8.49 3.49 12.54
N PRO A 14 -9.32 2.75 13.32
CA PRO A 14 -9.15 1.31 13.50
C PRO A 14 -9.34 0.50 12.21
N ASN A 15 -9.91 1.13 11.18
CA ASN A 15 -10.12 0.57 9.85
C ASN A 15 -9.05 1.02 8.85
N ALA A 16 -7.96 1.64 9.30
CA ALA A 16 -6.81 1.96 8.47
C ALA A 16 -5.51 1.45 9.12
N VAL A 17 -4.62 0.93 8.30
CA VAL A 17 -3.25 0.58 8.70
C VAL A 17 -2.28 1.17 7.69
N LYS A 18 -1.18 1.72 8.19
CA LYS A 18 -0.07 2.17 7.36
C LYS A 18 0.96 1.05 7.29
N CYS A 19 1.33 0.66 6.08
CA CYS A 19 2.29 -0.39 5.79
C CYS A 19 3.55 0.26 5.23
N TRP A 20 4.65 0.16 5.97
CA TRP A 20 5.97 0.55 5.49
C TRP A 20 6.53 -0.53 4.57
N LEU A 21 7.09 -0.11 3.45
CA LEU A 21 7.68 -0.95 2.43
C LEU A 21 9.21 -0.82 2.44
N ASP A 22 9.88 -1.85 1.96
CA ASP A 22 11.34 -1.92 1.85
C ASP A 22 11.94 -0.93 0.82
N HIS A 23 11.12 -0.44 -0.11
CA HIS A 23 11.50 0.59 -1.08
C HIS A 23 10.27 1.41 -1.51
N PRO A 24 10.48 2.57 -2.16
CA PRO A 24 9.36 3.42 -2.52
C PRO A 24 8.41 2.77 -3.53
N VAL A 25 7.13 3.12 -3.43
CA VAL A 25 6.03 2.73 -4.34
C VAL A 25 5.45 3.93 -5.09
N SER A 26 5.83 5.14 -4.68
CA SER A 26 5.37 6.38 -5.27
C SER A 26 6.39 7.50 -5.05
N ASP A 27 6.60 8.32 -6.07
CA ASP A 27 7.38 9.56 -6.03
C ASP A 27 6.59 10.71 -5.36
N HIS A 28 5.29 10.80 -5.64
CA HIS A 28 4.36 11.76 -5.03
C HIS A 28 3.17 11.05 -4.34
N PRO A 29 2.46 11.71 -3.41
CA PRO A 29 1.25 11.14 -2.81
C PRO A 29 0.18 10.84 -3.86
N ARG A 30 -0.35 9.61 -3.86
CA ARG A 30 -1.44 9.17 -4.74
C ARG A 30 -2.56 8.57 -3.89
N SER A 31 -3.76 9.13 -3.99
CA SER A 31 -4.93 8.72 -3.21
C SER A 31 -5.98 8.10 -4.12
N PHE A 32 -6.52 6.97 -3.70
CA PHE A 32 -7.57 6.25 -4.42
C PHE A 32 -8.75 6.07 -3.47
N LEU A 33 -9.86 6.72 -3.78
CA LEU A 33 -11.06 6.74 -2.91
C LEU A 33 -11.89 5.46 -3.05
N ASP A 34 -11.78 4.81 -4.20
CA ASP A 34 -12.52 3.61 -4.61
C ASP A 34 -11.80 2.93 -5.79
N ALA A 35 -12.32 1.76 -6.20
CA ALA A 35 -11.75 0.97 -7.30
C ALA A 35 -11.76 1.71 -8.64
N ASP A 36 -12.80 2.52 -8.92
CA ASP A 36 -12.89 3.30 -10.15
C ASP A 36 -11.75 4.32 -10.25
N SER A 37 -11.40 4.96 -9.14
CA SER A 37 -10.29 5.92 -9.06
C SER A 37 -8.90 5.28 -9.31
N ALA A 38 -8.79 3.96 -9.20
CA ALA A 38 -7.56 3.20 -9.50
C ALA A 38 -7.41 2.84 -10.99
N THR A 39 -8.35 3.26 -11.86
CA THR A 39 -8.27 3.03 -13.30
C THR A 39 -7.02 3.69 -13.88
N GLY A 40 -5.99 2.90 -14.17
CA GLY A 40 -4.68 3.38 -14.65
C GLY A 40 -3.53 3.19 -13.67
N ASP A 41 -3.80 2.73 -12.44
CA ASP A 41 -2.80 2.26 -11.49
C ASP A 41 -2.97 0.75 -11.27
N PRO A 42 -2.13 -0.09 -11.90
CA PRO A 42 -2.24 -1.54 -11.82
C PRO A 42 -2.06 -2.10 -10.40
N LEU A 43 -1.23 -1.48 -9.56
CA LEU A 43 -1.02 -1.92 -8.18
C LEU A 43 -2.21 -1.56 -7.31
N ALA A 44 -2.73 -0.33 -7.42
CA ALA A 44 -3.93 0.09 -6.69
C ALA A 44 -5.13 -0.76 -7.12
N ALA A 45 -5.31 -1.00 -8.42
CA ALA A 45 -6.36 -1.86 -8.94
C ALA A 45 -6.27 -3.28 -8.35
N ALA A 46 -5.08 -3.88 -8.34
CA ALA A 46 -4.88 -5.21 -7.74
C ALA A 46 -5.16 -5.24 -6.22
N LEU A 47 -4.88 -4.16 -5.50
CA LEU A 47 -5.22 -4.05 -4.08
C LEU A 47 -6.73 -3.88 -3.84
N PHE A 48 -7.47 -3.25 -4.75
CA PHE A 48 -8.93 -3.15 -4.66
C PHE A 48 -9.66 -4.47 -4.93
N GLU A 49 -9.03 -5.43 -5.60
CA GLU A 49 -9.57 -6.81 -5.73
C GLU A 49 -9.59 -7.59 -4.41
N ILE A 50 -8.92 -7.07 -3.37
CA ILE A 50 -8.96 -7.66 -2.03
C ILE A 50 -10.30 -7.34 -1.38
N GLU A 51 -11.08 -8.38 -1.11
CA GLU A 51 -12.36 -8.25 -0.43
C GLU A 51 -12.23 -7.43 0.87
N GLY A 52 -13.02 -6.36 0.94
CA GLY A 52 -13.05 -5.48 2.10
C GLY A 52 -12.12 -4.28 2.04
N VAL A 53 -11.24 -4.13 1.05
CA VAL A 53 -10.46 -2.89 0.84
C VAL A 53 -11.39 -1.77 0.36
N ARG A 54 -11.25 -0.59 0.96
CA ARG A 54 -12.14 0.56 0.76
C ARG A 54 -11.46 1.74 0.08
N ASN A 55 -10.26 2.11 0.51
CA ASN A 55 -9.47 3.18 -0.11
C ASN A 55 -7.98 2.97 0.19
N LEU A 56 -7.15 3.63 -0.60
CA LEU A 56 -5.70 3.49 -0.59
C LEU A 56 -5.03 4.87 -0.64
N LEU A 57 -3.88 4.98 0.00
CA LEU A 57 -2.96 6.11 -0.15
C LEU A 57 -1.55 5.57 -0.32
N PHE A 58 -0.89 5.92 -1.41
CA PHE A 58 0.52 5.58 -1.66
C PHE A 58 1.37 6.83 -1.48
N ASN A 59 2.48 6.73 -0.76
CA ASN A 59 3.39 7.84 -0.58
C ASN A 59 4.79 7.37 -0.20
N GLY A 60 5.79 7.64 -1.04
CA GLY A 60 7.15 7.22 -0.78
C GLY A 60 7.23 5.71 -0.56
N SER A 61 7.84 5.31 0.55
CA SER A 61 7.99 3.91 0.98
C SER A 61 6.87 3.43 1.92
N TRP A 62 5.66 3.98 1.83
CA TRP A 62 4.53 3.43 2.57
C TRP A 62 3.21 3.54 1.81
N ILE A 63 2.30 2.66 2.19
CA ILE A 63 0.89 2.72 1.77
C ILE A 63 -0.01 2.75 2.99
N THR A 64 -1.14 3.44 2.94
CA THR A 64 -2.25 3.19 3.87
C THR A 64 -3.30 2.36 3.15
N VAL A 65 -3.72 1.28 3.80
CA VAL A 65 -4.86 0.47 3.36
C VAL A 65 -6.00 0.71 4.33
N ASN A 66 -7.15 1.12 3.81
CA ASN A 66 -8.38 1.19 4.56
C ASN A 66 -9.28 0.02 4.21
N LYS A 67 -9.94 -0.56 5.20
CA LYS A 67 -10.92 -1.63 5.03
C LYS A 67 -12.32 -1.24 5.47
N HIS A 68 -13.32 -2.03 5.08
CA HIS A 68 -14.65 -2.00 5.68
C HIS A 68 -14.58 -2.45 7.16
N ALA A 69 -15.46 -1.91 8.00
CA ALA A 69 -15.46 -2.17 9.44
C ALA A 69 -15.71 -3.65 9.78
N GLU A 70 -16.47 -4.32 8.93
CA GLU A 70 -16.95 -5.70 9.07
C GLU A 70 -15.86 -6.76 8.82
N VAL A 71 -14.78 -6.36 8.12
CA VAL A 71 -13.71 -7.27 7.69
C VAL A 71 -12.59 -7.31 8.72
N THR A 72 -11.93 -8.46 8.89
CA THR A 72 -10.82 -8.61 9.85
C THR A 72 -9.46 -8.38 9.19
N TRP A 73 -8.53 -7.79 9.94
CA TRP A 73 -7.17 -7.50 9.44
C TRP A 73 -6.34 -8.72 9.01
N PRO A 74 -6.38 -9.90 9.65
CA PRO A 74 -5.50 -11.01 9.29
C PRO A 74 -5.62 -11.45 7.82
N ALA A 75 -6.85 -11.53 7.29
CA ALA A 75 -7.08 -11.91 5.91
C ALA A 75 -6.63 -10.81 4.94
N VAL A 76 -6.97 -9.55 5.25
CA VAL A 76 -6.60 -8.38 4.44
C VAL A 76 -5.07 -8.24 4.36
N LYS A 77 -4.36 -8.31 5.49
CA LYS A 77 -2.89 -8.20 5.53
C LYS A 77 -2.21 -9.26 4.68
N LYS A 78 -2.63 -10.53 4.82
CA LYS A 78 -2.10 -11.64 4.01
C LYS A 78 -2.35 -11.43 2.52
N ALA A 79 -3.50 -10.88 2.13
CA ALA A 79 -3.81 -10.59 0.74
C ALA A 79 -2.98 -9.41 0.20
N VAL A 80 -2.81 -8.35 1.00
CA VAL A 80 -1.98 -7.18 0.65
C VAL A 80 -0.52 -7.61 0.45
N GLU A 81 0.04 -8.40 1.37
CA GLU A 81 1.40 -8.96 1.24
C GLU A 81 1.58 -9.74 -0.06
N ARG A 82 0.59 -10.56 -0.43
CA ARG A 82 0.61 -11.31 -1.70
C ARG A 82 0.64 -10.38 -2.91
N VAL A 83 -0.26 -9.40 -2.96
CA VAL A 83 -0.34 -8.44 -4.08
C VAL A 83 0.95 -7.65 -4.22
N LEU A 84 1.53 -7.20 -3.10
CA LEU A 84 2.80 -6.47 -3.07
C LEU A 84 3.98 -7.33 -3.55
N ALA A 85 4.03 -8.61 -3.18
CA ALA A 85 5.06 -9.54 -3.64
C ALA A 85 4.95 -9.85 -5.15
N GLU A 86 3.73 -9.85 -5.69
CA GLU A 86 3.43 -10.12 -7.11
C GLU A 86 3.46 -8.83 -7.97
N ALA A 87 3.61 -7.65 -7.36
CA ALA A 87 3.49 -6.36 -8.04
C ALA A 87 4.44 -6.18 -9.24
N ARG A 88 5.62 -6.82 -9.21
CA ARG A 88 6.59 -6.79 -10.32
C ARG A 88 6.07 -7.42 -11.63
N ASP A 89 5.05 -8.27 -11.52
CA ASP A 89 4.45 -8.98 -12.66
C ASP A 89 3.26 -8.19 -13.23
N LEU A 90 2.86 -7.08 -12.57
CA LEU A 90 1.83 -6.16 -13.06
C LEU A 90 2.41 -5.25 -14.16
N PRO A 91 1.65 -4.98 -15.24
CA PRO A 91 2.11 -4.12 -16.32
C PRO A 91 2.37 -2.70 -15.80
N GLY A 92 3.46 -2.06 -16.22
CA GLY A 92 3.72 -0.64 -15.89
C GLY A 92 4.12 -0.37 -14.43
N VAL A 93 4.23 -1.38 -13.57
CA VAL A 93 4.77 -1.23 -12.21
C VAL A 93 6.29 -1.36 -12.28
N GLY A 94 6.97 -0.22 -12.42
CA GLY A 94 8.42 -0.10 -12.43
C GLY A 94 8.99 0.29 -11.06
N PRO A 95 10.31 0.16 -10.86
CA PRO A 95 10.97 0.78 -9.71
C PRO A 95 10.76 2.30 -9.77
N VAL A 96 10.44 2.89 -8.61
CA VAL A 96 10.46 4.34 -8.42
C VAL A 96 11.82 4.71 -7.83
N ASP A 97 12.43 5.76 -8.36
CA ASP A 97 13.73 6.22 -7.89
C ASP A 97 13.59 6.83 -6.49
N ALA A 98 14.41 6.34 -5.55
CA ALA A 98 14.33 6.76 -4.16
C ALA A 98 14.71 8.23 -3.92
N ALA A 99 15.39 8.86 -4.88
CA ALA A 99 15.70 10.29 -4.84
C ALA A 99 14.47 11.18 -5.06
N ASP A 100 13.46 10.67 -5.76
CA ASP A 100 12.23 11.39 -6.09
C ASP A 100 11.08 11.07 -5.13
N ALA A 101 11.25 10.05 -4.27
CA ALA A 101 10.25 9.64 -3.29
C ALA A 101 10.36 10.44 -1.99
N ALA A 102 9.25 11.03 -1.54
CA ALA A 102 9.16 11.63 -0.21
C ALA A 102 9.34 10.54 0.87
N VAL A 103 10.43 10.57 1.64
CA VAL A 103 10.72 9.59 2.69
C VAL A 103 11.15 10.27 3.99
N GLU A 104 10.49 9.93 5.09
CA GLU A 104 11.21 9.42 6.26
C GLU A 104 10.44 8.21 6.84
N PRO A 105 11.10 7.06 7.07
CA PRO A 105 10.55 5.89 7.79
C PRO A 105 10.31 6.23 9.28
N PRO A 106 9.64 5.36 10.08
CA PRO A 106 9.53 5.62 11.50
C PRO A 106 10.94 5.53 12.10
N ALA A 107 11.31 6.52 12.91
CA ALA A 107 12.50 6.42 13.73
C ALA A 107 12.34 5.17 14.62
N SER A 108 13.24 4.20 14.46
CA SER A 108 13.26 2.98 15.27
C SER A 108 13.10 3.35 16.74
N ALA A 109 11.98 2.96 17.34
CA ALA A 109 11.82 3.02 18.80
C ALA A 109 12.88 2.07 19.39
N GLY A 110 13.84 2.65 20.13
CA GLY A 110 14.97 1.94 20.72
C GLY A 110 14.62 1.02 21.87
#